data_AF-A0A3A8KHP8-F1
#
_entry.id   AF-A0A3A8KHP8-F1
#
_cell.length_a   1.000
_cell.length_b   1.000
_cell.length_c   1.000
_cell.angle_alpha   90.00
_cell.angle_beta   90.00
_cell.angle_gamma   90.00
#
_symmetry.space_group_name_H-M   'P 1'
#
loop_
_entity.id
_entity.type
_entity.pdbx_description
1 polymer ?
#
loop_
_entity_poly.entity_id
_entity_poly.type
_entity_poly.pdbx_seq_one_letter_code
_entity_poly.pdbx_strand_id
1 'polypeptide(L)'
;MQAILNEQKLQQAIAAALLELTAHARQGLPDTGQFTPLSSRFACGELVQGAGEVELRLAPLSGDAGKHERFLEVRVSTPSGGSSSSTWVFYGRSAALKEVLKNEAVLKGKIRTALLAEAESLLRHELG
;
A
#
# COMPACT_ATOMS: atom_id res chain seq x y z
N MET A 1 -10.22 -3.93 20.31
CA MET A 1 -9.14 -4.93 20.26
C MET A 1 -7.90 -4.22 19.74
N GLN A 2 -6.77 -4.24 20.44
CA GLN A 2 -5.57 -3.51 19.99
C GLN A 2 -4.81 -4.42 19.02
N ALA A 3 -5.04 -4.24 17.71
CA ALA A 3 -4.48 -5.10 16.66
C ALA A 3 -2.96 -4.90 16.45
N ILE A 4 -2.37 -3.84 17.00
CA ILE A 4 -0.96 -3.48 16.78
C ILE A 4 -0.10 -4.06 17.89
N LEU A 5 0.87 -4.89 17.49
CA LEU A 5 1.82 -5.55 18.37
C LEU A 5 3.08 -4.70 18.57
N ASN A 6 3.49 -3.93 17.55
CA ASN A 6 4.63 -3.03 17.64
C ASN A 6 4.49 -1.81 16.71
N GLU A 7 4.02 -0.69 17.26
CA GLU A 7 3.77 0.55 16.50
C GLU A 7 5.05 1.14 15.89
N GLN A 8 6.14 1.17 16.65
CA GLN A 8 7.39 1.78 16.17
C GLN A 8 7.97 1.01 14.99
N LYS A 9 8.02 -0.32 15.08
CA LYS A 9 8.48 -1.17 13.97
C LYS A 9 7.53 -1.11 12.78
N LEU A 10 6.21 -1.03 13.02
CA LEU A 10 5.23 -0.85 11.95
C LEU A 10 5.48 0.44 11.16
N GLN A 11 5.69 1.56 11.86
CA GLN A 11 6.00 2.84 11.21
C GLN A 11 7.31 2.78 10.42
N GLN A 12 8.34 2.10 10.95
CA GLN A 12 9.61 1.89 10.25
C GLN A 12 9.44 1.05 8.98
N ALA A 13 8.68 -0.04 9.04
CA ALA A 13 8.43 -0.91 7.90
C ALA A 13 7.66 -0.17 6.80
N ILE A 14 6.61 0.57 7.15
CA ILE A 14 5.86 1.41 6.21
C ILE A 14 6.76 2.47 5.59
N ALA A 15 7.61 3.13 6.40
CA ALA A 15 8.51 4.15 5.89
C ALA A 15 9.55 3.59 4.92
N ALA A 16 10.13 2.43 5.21
CA ALA A 16 11.09 1.76 4.33
C ALA A 16 10.45 1.35 3.00
N ALA A 17 9.29 0.69 3.05
CA ALA A 17 8.59 0.26 1.85
C ALA A 17 8.13 1.44 0.98
N LEU A 18 7.65 2.52 1.61
CA LEU A 18 7.27 3.74 0.89
C LEU A 18 8.49 4.44 0.27
N LEU A 19 9.64 4.46 0.95
CA LEU A 19 10.87 5.05 0.43
C LEU A 19 11.36 4.29 -0.81
N GLU A 20 11.35 2.96 -0.77
CA GLU A 20 11.70 2.13 -1.92
C GLU A 20 10.75 2.39 -3.10
N LEU A 21 9.44 2.37 -2.84
CA LEU A 21 8.44 2.60 -3.88
C LEU A 21 8.57 4.01 -4.49
N THR A 22 8.83 5.03 -3.66
CA THR A 22 9.02 6.41 -4.14
C THR A 22 10.32 6.59 -4.91
N ALA A 23 11.40 5.91 -4.52
CA ALA A 23 12.65 5.91 -5.27
C ALA A 23 12.43 5.36 -6.69
N HIS A 24 11.77 4.20 -6.81
CA HIS A 24 11.40 3.64 -8.11
C HIS A 24 10.46 4.55 -8.90
N ALA A 25 9.46 5.12 -8.24
CA ALA A 25 8.50 6.03 -8.86
C ALA A 25 9.17 7.28 -9.45
N ARG A 26 10.19 7.83 -8.79
CA ARG A 26 10.94 9.01 -9.25
C ARG A 26 11.81 8.71 -10.48
N GLN A 27 12.29 7.48 -10.62
CA GLN A 27 13.15 7.09 -11.73
C GLN A 27 12.36 6.61 -12.96
N GLY A 28 11.17 6.04 -12.76
CA GLY A 28 10.54 5.18 -13.77
C GLY A 28 9.07 5.46 -14.07
N LEU A 29 8.45 6.54 -13.59
CA LEU A 29 7.07 6.86 -13.95
C LEU A 29 7.01 7.77 -15.19
N PRO A 30 6.75 7.23 -16.40
CA PRO A 30 6.56 8.05 -17.58
C PRO A 30 5.29 8.89 -17.43
N ASP A 31 5.22 10.06 -18.05
CA ASP A 31 3.99 10.84 -18.08
C ASP A 31 2.95 10.29 -19.10
N THR A 32 3.35 9.33 -19.95
CA THR A 32 2.56 8.70 -21.02
C THR A 32 1.52 7.66 -20.54
N GLY A 33 1.33 7.53 -19.22
CA GLY A 33 0.24 6.76 -18.62
C GLY A 33 0.52 5.28 -18.39
N GLN A 34 1.24 4.58 -19.27
CA GLN A 34 1.51 3.15 -19.14
C GLN A 34 2.89 2.89 -18.54
N PHE A 35 2.97 2.03 -17.52
CA PHE A 35 4.22 1.56 -16.91
C PHE A 35 4.02 0.22 -16.21
N THR A 36 5.10 -0.54 -16.05
CA THR A 36 5.09 -1.77 -15.26
C THR A 36 4.76 -1.44 -13.80
N PRO A 37 3.76 -2.08 -13.18
CA PRO A 37 3.45 -1.85 -11.77
C PRO A 37 4.68 -1.95 -10.89
N LEU A 38 4.83 -0.98 -9.98
CA LEU A 38 5.89 -0.95 -9.00
C LEU A 38 5.32 -1.49 -7.69
N SER A 39 6.07 -2.33 -6.98
CA SER A 39 5.68 -2.77 -5.65
C SER A 39 6.86 -2.84 -4.69
N SER A 40 6.56 -2.67 -3.41
CA SER A 40 7.45 -2.95 -2.28
C SER A 40 6.65 -3.74 -1.24
N ARG A 41 7.33 -4.67 -0.54
CA ARG A 41 6.70 -5.62 0.37
C ARG A 41 7.41 -5.65 1.71
N PHE A 42 6.66 -5.92 2.77
CA PHE A 42 7.21 -6.14 4.09
C PHE A 42 6.37 -7.14 4.89
N ALA A 43 7.02 -7.91 5.75
CA ALA A 43 6.35 -8.80 6.69
C ALA A 43 5.68 -7.97 7.80
N CYS A 44 4.42 -8.27 8.10
CA CYS A 44 3.61 -7.54 9.07
C CYS A 44 3.05 -8.43 10.20
N GLY A 45 3.24 -9.75 10.15
CA GLY A 45 2.65 -10.67 11.14
C GLY A 45 3.16 -10.56 12.57
N GLU A 46 4.38 -10.04 12.77
CA GLU A 46 4.86 -9.69 14.12
C GLU A 46 4.50 -8.26 14.54
N LEU A 47 3.89 -7.47 13.65
CA LEU A 47 3.63 -6.04 13.83
C LEU A 47 2.14 -5.77 14.04
N VAL A 48 1.29 -6.54 13.36
CA VAL A 48 -0.17 -6.44 13.40
C VAL A 48 -0.75 -7.84 13.46
N GLN A 49 -1.62 -8.08 14.44
CA GLN A 49 -2.32 -9.35 14.60
C GLN A 49 -3.14 -9.66 13.35
N GLY A 50 -3.03 -10.89 12.85
CA GLY A 50 -3.81 -11.35 11.69
C GLY A 50 -3.33 -10.87 10.33
N ALA A 51 -2.25 -10.09 10.27
CA ALA A 51 -1.59 -9.72 9.02
C ALA A 51 -0.47 -10.71 8.69
N GLY A 52 -0.26 -11.00 7.41
CA GLY A 52 0.89 -11.75 6.90
C GLY A 52 1.88 -10.77 6.26
N GLU A 53 1.92 -10.78 4.94
CA GLU A 53 2.70 -9.84 4.14
C GLU A 53 1.85 -8.62 3.76
N VAL A 54 2.49 -7.46 3.66
CA VAL A 54 1.88 -6.25 3.11
C VAL A 54 2.61 -5.85 1.84
N GLU A 55 1.85 -5.59 0.78
CA GLU A 55 2.32 -5.06 -0.49
C GLU A 55 1.81 -3.63 -0.67
N LEU A 56 2.72 -2.70 -0.91
CA LEU A 56 2.41 -1.37 -1.46
C LEU A 56 2.59 -1.45 -2.96
N ARG A 57 1.52 -1.27 -3.74
CA ARG A 57 1.58 -1.36 -5.21
C ARG A 57 1.12 -0.07 -5.86
N LEU A 58 1.97 0.47 -6.73
CA LEU A 58 1.67 1.60 -7.59
C LEU A 58 1.52 1.10 -9.03
N ALA A 59 0.35 1.31 -9.62
CA ALA A 59 0.04 0.81 -10.95
C ALA A 59 -0.79 1.81 -11.77
N PRO A 60 -0.72 1.72 -13.12
CA PRO A 60 -1.69 2.40 -13.98
C PRO A 60 -3.08 1.76 -13.83
N LEU A 61 -4.13 2.57 -13.94
CA LEU A 61 -5.50 2.07 -14.01
C LEU A 61 -5.74 1.43 -15.39
N SER A 62 -6.10 0.14 -15.41
CA SER A 62 -6.45 -0.56 -16.64
C SER A 62 -7.80 -0.10 -17.18
N GLY A 63 -7.92 0.03 -18.51
CA GLY A 63 -9.17 0.41 -19.18
C GLY A 63 -9.48 1.91 -19.15
N ASP A 64 -8.53 2.72 -18.69
CA ASP A 64 -8.63 4.16 -18.73
C ASP A 64 -8.37 4.68 -20.16
N ALA A 65 -9.43 5.16 -20.82
CA ALA A 65 -9.43 5.73 -22.17
C ALA A 65 -8.67 7.08 -22.27
N GLY A 66 -7.39 7.08 -21.91
CA GLY A 66 -6.49 8.23 -22.05
C GLY A 66 -6.47 9.22 -20.88
N LYS A 67 -7.10 8.94 -19.74
CA LYS A 67 -7.00 9.83 -18.55
C LYS A 67 -5.69 9.64 -17.79
N HIS A 68 -4.94 8.57 -18.07
CA HIS A 68 -3.65 8.23 -17.49
C HIS A 68 -3.68 8.20 -15.94
N GLU A 69 -4.76 7.67 -15.39
CA GLU A 69 -5.00 7.51 -13.97
C GLU A 69 -4.18 6.35 -13.39
N ARG A 70 -3.86 6.49 -12.11
CA ARG A 70 -2.97 5.61 -11.36
C ARG A 70 -3.52 5.44 -9.97
N PHE A 71 -3.17 4.33 -9.33
CA PHE A 71 -3.52 4.10 -7.96
C PHE A 71 -2.31 3.62 -7.17
N LEU A 72 -2.30 3.97 -5.89
CA LEU A 72 -1.45 3.32 -4.90
C LEU A 72 -2.38 2.51 -4.00
N GLU A 73 -2.15 1.22 -3.93
CA GLU A 73 -2.90 0.32 -3.06
C GLU A 73 -2.04 -0.24 -1.94
N VAL A 74 -2.72 -0.59 -0.86
CA VAL A 74 -2.21 -1.43 0.21
C VAL A 74 -2.94 -2.76 0.09
N ARG A 75 -2.20 -3.84 -0.11
CA ARG A 75 -2.70 -5.21 -0.05
C ARG A 75 -2.11 -5.89 1.17
N VAL A 76 -2.95 -6.55 1.95
CA VAL A 76 -2.57 -7.31 3.14
C VAL A 76 -2.96 -8.76 2.89
N SER A 77 -2.04 -9.69 3.09
CA SER A 77 -2.34 -11.13 3.11
C SER A 77 -2.58 -11.62 4.53
N THR A 78 -3.21 -12.78 4.66
CA THR A 78 -3.32 -13.48 5.95
C THR A 78 -1.99 -14.17 6.28
N PRO A 79 -1.73 -14.56 7.54
CA PRO A 79 -0.42 -15.12 7.93
C PRO A 79 -0.04 -16.38 7.16
N SER A 80 -1.03 -17.16 6.71
CA SER A 80 -0.84 -18.35 5.88
C SER A 80 -0.60 -18.02 4.39
N GLY A 81 -0.88 -16.78 3.96
CA GLY A 81 -0.90 -16.35 2.57
C GLY A 81 -2.11 -16.84 1.76
N GLY A 82 -3.06 -17.55 2.39
CA GLY A 82 -4.21 -18.15 1.69
C GLY A 82 -5.26 -17.14 1.21
N SER A 83 -5.34 -15.98 1.88
CA SER A 83 -6.29 -14.91 1.58
C SER A 83 -5.58 -13.56 1.52
N SER A 84 -6.17 -12.59 0.82
CA SER A 84 -5.71 -11.20 0.86
C SER A 84 -6.86 -10.21 0.72
N SER A 85 -6.69 -9.03 1.29
CA SER A 85 -7.60 -7.89 1.15
C SER A 85 -6.79 -6.66 0.74
N SER A 86 -7.40 -5.74 0.00
CA SER A 86 -6.68 -4.58 -0.52
C SER A 86 -7.57 -3.36 -0.67
N THR A 87 -6.97 -2.19 -0.48
CA THR A 87 -7.65 -0.90 -0.65
C THR A 87 -6.72 0.16 -1.24
N TRP A 88 -7.31 1.15 -1.91
CA TRP A 88 -6.56 2.24 -2.54
C TRP A 88 -6.37 3.39 -1.56
N VAL A 89 -5.11 3.80 -1.33
CA VAL A 89 -4.76 4.97 -0.52
C VAL A 89 -4.56 6.22 -1.37
N PHE A 90 -4.44 6.06 -2.68
CA PHE A 90 -4.42 7.12 -3.68
C PHE A 90 -5.04 6.65 -4.98
N TYR A 91 -5.74 7.57 -5.65
CA TYR A 91 -6.22 7.43 -7.02
C TYR A 91 -6.12 8.80 -7.71
N GLY A 92 -5.53 8.85 -8.89
CA GLY A 92 -5.47 10.07 -9.69
C GLY A 92 -4.34 10.08 -10.72
N ARG A 93 -4.13 11.25 -11.32
CA ARG A 93 -3.15 11.46 -12.40
C ARG A 93 -1.72 11.69 -11.89
N SER A 94 -0.74 11.65 -12.80
CA SER A 94 0.70 11.81 -12.52
C SER A 94 1.05 13.02 -11.64
N ALA A 95 0.46 14.19 -11.90
CA ALA A 95 0.72 15.40 -11.13
C ALA A 95 0.27 15.25 -9.66
N ALA A 96 -0.95 14.75 -9.44
CA ALA A 96 -1.48 14.50 -8.11
C ALA A 96 -0.67 13.43 -7.37
N LEU A 97 -0.23 12.38 -8.08
CA LEU A 97 0.65 11.36 -7.52
C LEU A 97 1.98 11.98 -7.06
N LYS A 98 2.63 12.79 -7.92
CA LYS A 98 3.89 13.47 -7.59
C LYS A 98 3.75 14.33 -6.32
N GLU A 99 2.64 15.05 -6.16
CA GLU A 99 2.38 15.83 -4.94
C GLU A 99 2.14 14.96 -3.71
N VAL A 100 1.39 13.87 -3.84
CA VAL A 100 1.15 12.92 -2.75
C VAL A 100 2.44 12.23 -2.30
N LEU A 101 3.32 11.86 -3.25
CA LEU A 101 4.63 11.27 -2.94
C LEU A 101 5.60 12.26 -2.27
N LYS A 102 5.40 13.58 -2.42
CA LYS A 102 6.16 14.60 -1.66
C LYS A 102 5.65 14.72 -0.21
N ASN A 103 4.36 14.49 0.01
CA ASN A 103 3.75 14.55 1.35
C ASN A 103 3.80 13.19 2.05
N GLU A 104 5.01 12.71 2.33
CA GLU A 104 5.25 11.39 2.90
C GLU A 104 4.52 11.16 4.23
N ALA A 105 4.44 12.17 5.09
CA ALA A 105 3.81 12.04 6.41
C ALA A 105 2.32 11.69 6.30
N VAL A 106 1.59 12.39 5.42
CA VAL A 106 0.18 12.11 5.16
C VAL A 106 0.02 10.72 4.54
N LEU A 107 0.90 10.34 3.62
CA LEU A 107 0.81 9.05 2.95
C LEU A 107 1.10 7.88 3.89
N LYS A 108 2.11 7.98 4.76
CA LYS A 108 2.40 7.01 5.83
C LYS A 108 1.18 6.82 6.74
N GLY A 109 0.51 7.91 7.11
CA GLY A 109 -0.73 7.86 7.89
C GLY A 109 -1.86 7.11 7.18
N LYS A 110 -2.09 7.40 5.89
CA LYS A 110 -3.10 6.70 5.08
C LYS A 110 -2.80 5.20 4.94
N ILE A 111 -1.54 4.84 4.66
CA ILE A 111 -1.10 3.45 4.53
C ILE A 111 -1.32 2.69 5.84
N ARG A 112 -0.94 3.29 6.97
CA ARG A 112 -1.16 2.70 8.29
C ARG A 112 -2.65 2.43 8.54
N THR A 113 -3.51 3.42 8.31
CA THR A 113 -4.95 3.26 8.51
C THR A 113 -5.55 2.18 7.60
N ALA A 114 -5.16 2.18 6.32
CA ALA A 114 -5.60 1.18 5.35
C ALA A 114 -5.18 -0.24 5.76
N LEU A 115 -3.90 -0.43 6.09
CA LEU A 115 -3.36 -1.71 6.54
C LEU A 115 -4.16 -2.28 7.71
N LEU A 116 -4.43 -1.45 8.73
CA LEU A 116 -5.16 -1.91 9.93
C LEU A 116 -6.61 -2.27 9.60
N ALA A 117 -7.28 -1.48 8.75
CA ALA A 117 -8.64 -1.78 8.32
C ALA A 117 -8.72 -3.10 7.52
N GLU A 118 -7.76 -3.33 6.62
CA GLU A 118 -7.71 -4.55 5.81
C GLU A 118 -7.35 -5.78 6.66
N ALA A 119 -6.39 -5.65 7.60
CA ALA A 119 -6.06 -6.73 8.53
C ALA A 119 -7.25 -7.09 9.44
N GLU A 120 -7.98 -6.10 9.95
CA GLU A 120 -9.20 -6.33 10.74
C GLU A 120 -10.31 -6.98 9.89
N SER A 121 -10.47 -6.54 8.65
CA SER A 121 -11.41 -7.15 7.70
C SER A 121 -11.10 -8.63 7.47
N LEU A 122 -9.84 -8.97 7.23
CA LEU A 122 -9.40 -10.36 7.05
C LEU A 122 -9.65 -11.21 8.29
N LEU A 123 -9.29 -10.72 9.47
CA LEU A 123 -9.54 -11.41 10.74
C LEU A 123 -11.02 -11.72 10.94
N ARG A 124 -11.93 -10.79 10.61
CA ARG A 124 -13.37 -11.01 10.74
C ARG A 124 -13.89 -12.08 9.77
N HIS A 125 -13.34 -12.15 8.57
CA HIS A 125 -13.81 -13.09 7.54
C HIS A 125 -13.15 -14.49 7.63
N GLU A 126 -11.95 -14.62 8.24
CA GLU A 126 -11.32 -15.93 8.49
C GLU A 126 -11.81 -16.61 9.78
N LEU A 127 -12.43 -15.87 10.70
CA LEU A 127 -13.02 -16.40 11.94
C LEU A 127 -14.53 -16.71 11.83
N GLY A 128 -15.12 -16.52 10.64
CA GLY A 128 -16.54 -16.74 10.34
C GLY A 128 -16.85 -18.13 9.82
#